data_AF-U6DNY2-F1
#
_entry.id   AF-U6DNY2-F1
#
_cell.length_a   1.000
_cell.length_b   1.000
_cell.length_c   1.000
_cell.angle_alpha   90.00
_cell.angle_beta   90.00
_cell.angle_gamma   90.00
#
_symmetry.space_group_name_H-M   'P 1'
#
loop_
_entity.id
_entity.type
_entity.pdbx_description
1 polymer ?
#
loop_
_entity_poly.entity_id
_entity_poly.type
_entity_poly.pdbx_seq_one_letter_code
_entity_poly.pdbx_strand_id
1 'polypeptide(L)'
;EAALRGLLGALTSTPYSPTQHLEREQALAKQFAEILHFTLRFDELKMTNPAIQNDFSYYRRTLSRMRINNVPAEGENEVNNELANRMSLFYAEATPMLKTLSDATTKFVSENKNLPIENTTDCLSTMASVCRVMLETPEYRSRFTNEETVSFCLRVMVGVIILYDHVHPVGAFAKTSKID
;
A
#
# COMPACT_ATOMS: atom_id res chain seq x y z
N GLU A 1 -5.86 -3.00 -6.75
CA GLU A 1 -5.90 -4.46 -6.48
C GLU A 1 -5.31 -5.29 -7.63
N ALA A 2 -5.86 -5.24 -8.85
CA ALA A 2 -5.38 -6.07 -9.97
C ALA A 2 -3.88 -5.91 -10.31
N ALA A 3 -3.37 -4.68 -10.33
CA ALA A 3 -1.95 -4.41 -10.58
C ALA A 3 -1.04 -5.06 -9.52
N LEU A 4 -1.38 -4.89 -8.23
CA LEU A 4 -0.62 -5.50 -7.14
C LEU A 4 -0.62 -7.02 -7.24
N ARG A 5 -1.77 -7.65 -7.51
CA ARG A 5 -1.88 -9.10 -7.67
C ARG A 5 -0.97 -9.63 -8.78
N GLY A 6 -0.90 -8.94 -9.92
CA GLY A 6 0.01 -9.29 -11.02
C GLY A 6 1.48 -9.21 -10.61
N LEU A 7 1.86 -8.14 -9.91
CA LEU A 7 3.23 -7.95 -9.42
C LEU A 7 3.63 -9.00 -8.39
N LEU A 8 2.77 -9.24 -7.39
CA LEU A 8 3.02 -10.28 -6.38
C LEU A 8 3.11 -11.66 -7.03
N GLY A 9 2.23 -11.99 -7.99
CA GLY A 9 2.29 -13.25 -8.72
C GLY A 9 3.62 -13.49 -9.44
N ALA A 10 4.17 -12.45 -10.08
CA ALA A 10 5.47 -12.54 -10.74
C ALA A 10 6.63 -12.64 -9.74
N LEU A 11 6.68 -11.70 -8.77
CA LEU A 11 7.79 -11.50 -7.84
C LEU A 11 7.89 -12.54 -6.72
N THR A 12 6.90 -13.44 -6.59
CA THR A 12 6.86 -14.46 -5.53
C THR A 12 6.79 -15.88 -6.10
N SER A 13 6.84 -16.06 -7.42
CA SER A 13 6.68 -17.36 -8.06
C SER A 13 7.82 -18.35 -7.75
N THR A 14 7.53 -19.65 -7.72
CA THR A 14 8.57 -20.69 -7.67
C THR A 14 9.22 -20.87 -9.05
N PRO A 15 10.52 -21.24 -9.16
CA PRO A 15 11.41 -21.71 -8.10
C PRO A 15 12.39 -20.65 -7.56
N TYR A 16 12.28 -19.39 -7.98
CA TYR A 16 13.29 -18.38 -7.68
C TYR A 16 13.18 -17.84 -6.25
N SER A 17 14.33 -17.48 -5.68
CA SER A 17 14.39 -16.78 -4.40
C SER A 17 13.98 -15.31 -4.56
N PRO A 18 13.60 -14.62 -3.47
CA PRO A 18 13.31 -13.18 -3.48
C PRO A 18 14.38 -12.32 -4.15
N THR A 19 15.66 -12.54 -3.82
CA THR A 19 16.77 -11.80 -4.45
C THR A 19 16.81 -12.03 -5.95
N GLN A 20 16.64 -13.29 -6.40
CA GLN A 20 16.62 -13.62 -7.82
C GLN A 20 15.43 -12.97 -8.54
N HIS A 21 14.26 -12.88 -7.90
CA HIS A 21 13.12 -12.17 -8.48
C HIS A 21 13.40 -10.68 -8.66
N LEU A 22 13.95 -10.01 -7.64
CA LEU A 22 14.28 -8.59 -7.74
C LEU A 22 15.36 -8.31 -8.79
N GLU A 23 16.29 -9.24 -9.00
CA GLU A 23 17.33 -9.13 -10.03
C GLU A 23 16.83 -9.44 -11.45
N ARG A 24 15.92 -10.41 -11.60
CA ARG A 24 15.39 -10.84 -12.91
C ARG A 24 14.26 -9.94 -13.39
N GLU A 25 13.32 -9.62 -12.50
CA GLU A 25 12.10 -8.88 -12.79
C GLU A 25 12.22 -7.41 -12.37
N GLN A 26 13.35 -6.77 -12.69
CA GLN A 26 13.72 -5.43 -12.20
C GLN A 26 12.63 -4.37 -12.49
N ALA A 27 12.01 -4.44 -13.66
CA ALA A 27 10.93 -3.53 -14.04
C ALA A 27 9.69 -3.71 -13.15
N LEU A 28 9.33 -4.95 -12.83
CA LEU A 28 8.19 -5.25 -11.96
C LEU A 28 8.50 -4.88 -10.51
N ALA A 29 9.73 -5.15 -10.04
CA ALA A 29 10.19 -4.72 -8.72
C ALA A 29 10.13 -3.19 -8.57
N LYS A 30 10.58 -2.44 -9.60
CA LYS A 30 10.47 -0.97 -9.63
C LYS A 30 9.01 -0.52 -9.64
N GLN A 31 8.14 -1.14 -10.43
CA GLN A 31 6.70 -0.82 -10.43
C GLN A 31 6.06 -1.06 -9.06
N PHE A 32 6.43 -2.14 -8.37
CA PHE A 32 5.92 -2.39 -7.02
C PHE A 32 6.36 -1.29 -6.04
N ALA A 33 7.63 -0.90 -6.11
CA ALA A 33 8.15 0.21 -5.32
C ALA A 33 7.46 1.56 -5.66
N GLU A 34 7.13 1.82 -6.93
CA GLU A 34 6.36 3.02 -7.31
C GLU A 34 4.93 3.02 -6.75
N ILE A 35 4.25 1.87 -6.74
CA ILE A 35 2.93 1.74 -6.13
C ILE A 35 2.99 2.08 -4.63
N LEU A 36 4.01 1.57 -3.93
CA LEU A 36 4.23 1.88 -2.50
C LEU A 36 4.55 3.36 -2.29
N HIS A 37 5.41 3.93 -3.13
CA HIS A 37 5.76 5.35 -3.07
C HIS A 37 4.52 6.25 -3.24
N PHE A 38 3.68 5.97 -4.25
CA PHE A 38 2.41 6.66 -4.45
C PHE A 38 1.48 6.49 -3.25
N THR A 39 1.36 5.25 -2.74
CA THR A 39 0.48 4.91 -1.62
C THR A 39 0.80 5.75 -0.39
N LEU A 40 2.07 5.80 0.02
CA LEU A 40 2.48 6.58 1.19
C LEU A 40 2.39 8.09 0.95
N ARG A 41 2.72 8.58 -0.26
CA ARG A 41 2.53 10.01 -0.60
C ARG A 41 1.07 10.43 -0.51
N PHE A 42 0.15 9.60 -0.99
CA PHE A 42 -1.28 9.87 -0.90
C PHE A 42 -1.73 9.96 0.56
N ASP A 43 -1.32 8.99 1.37
CA ASP A 43 -1.73 8.90 2.76
C ASP A 43 -1.14 10.06 3.61
N GLU A 44 0.10 10.48 3.36
CA GLU A 44 0.71 11.67 3.98
C GLU A 44 -0.10 12.95 3.70
N LEU A 45 -0.51 13.16 2.45
CA LEU A 45 -1.33 14.30 2.06
C LEU A 45 -2.73 14.23 2.68
N LYS A 46 -3.32 13.02 2.75
CA LYS A 46 -4.62 12.81 3.37
C LYS A 46 -4.57 13.10 4.88
N MET A 47 -3.54 12.63 5.58
CA MET A 47 -3.39 12.80 7.03
C MET A 47 -3.28 14.27 7.43
N THR A 48 -2.72 15.11 6.57
CA THR A 48 -2.56 16.55 6.80
C THR A 48 -3.75 17.39 6.32
N ASN A 49 -4.79 16.75 5.74
CA ASN A 49 -5.95 17.44 5.19
C ASN A 49 -7.28 16.96 5.83
N PRO A 50 -7.70 17.56 6.96
CA PRO A 50 -8.95 17.20 7.63
C PRO A 50 -10.21 17.56 6.81
N ALA A 51 -10.11 18.46 5.82
CA ALA A 51 -11.26 18.87 5.01
C ALA A 51 -11.87 17.70 4.22
N ILE A 52 -11.06 16.73 3.79
CA ILE A 52 -11.51 15.56 3.01
C ILE A 52 -12.66 14.82 3.73
N GLN A 53 -12.51 14.53 5.02
CA GLN A 53 -13.55 13.82 5.79
C GLN A 53 -14.74 14.73 6.12
N ASN A 54 -14.48 16.01 6.42
CA ASN A 54 -15.52 16.98 6.75
C ASN A 54 -16.45 17.25 5.56
N ASP A 55 -15.88 17.48 4.39
CA ASP A 55 -16.60 17.77 3.15
C ASP A 55 -17.43 16.57 2.72
N PHE A 56 -16.85 15.36 2.76
CA PHE A 56 -17.59 14.15 2.43
C PHE A 56 -18.74 13.87 3.43
N SER A 57 -18.51 14.11 4.72
CA SER A 57 -19.55 14.01 5.74
C SER A 57 -20.67 15.02 5.53
N TYR A 58 -20.33 16.26 5.15
CA TYR A 58 -21.30 17.30 4.82
C TYR A 58 -22.12 16.93 3.59
N TYR A 59 -21.45 16.48 2.51
CA TYR A 59 -22.08 15.98 1.29
C TYR A 59 -23.14 14.92 1.61
N ARG A 60 -22.79 13.88 2.38
CA ARG A 60 -23.72 12.81 2.75
C ARG A 60 -24.95 13.32 3.51
N ARG A 61 -24.75 14.21 4.49
CA ARG A 61 -25.86 14.78 5.28
C ARG A 61 -26.79 15.63 4.42
N THR A 62 -26.23 16.43 3.52
CA THR A 62 -27.00 17.30 2.63
C THR A 62 -27.80 16.49 1.63
N LEU A 63 -27.19 15.50 1.00
CA LEU A 63 -27.85 14.61 0.05
C LEU A 63 -29.03 13.86 0.69
N SER A 64 -28.83 13.33 1.90
CA SER A 64 -29.90 12.67 2.65
C SER A 64 -31.09 13.59 2.92
N ARG A 65 -30.84 14.86 3.28
CA ARG A 65 -31.93 15.84 3.52
C ARG A 65 -32.64 16.25 2.24
N MET A 66 -31.91 16.44 1.14
CA MET A 66 -32.48 16.77 -0.17
C MET A 66 -33.44 15.68 -0.66
N ARG A 67 -33.04 14.40 -0.51
CA ARG A 67 -33.89 13.25 -0.85
C ARG A 67 -35.16 13.19 0.00
N ILE A 68 -35.09 13.49 1.30
CA ILE A 68 -36.28 13.55 2.18
C ILE A 68 -37.23 14.68 1.77
N ASN A 69 -36.69 15.81 1.32
CA ASN A 69 -37.46 16.98 0.92
C ASN A 69 -37.92 16.95 -0.55
N ASN A 70 -37.74 15.82 -1.26
CA ASN A 70 -38.05 15.66 -2.68
C ASN A 70 -37.44 16.76 -3.59
N VAL A 71 -36.30 17.33 -3.19
CA VAL A 71 -35.55 18.23 -4.05
C VAL A 71 -34.83 17.38 -5.10
N PRO A 72 -35.07 17.59 -6.41
CA PRO A 72 -34.39 16.84 -7.45
C PRO A 72 -32.87 17.01 -7.30
N ALA A 73 -32.14 15.91 -7.17
CA ALA A 73 -30.69 15.95 -7.28
C ALA A 73 -30.34 16.13 -8.76
N GLU A 74 -29.78 17.28 -9.14
CA GLU A 74 -29.52 17.64 -10.54
C GLU A 74 -28.28 16.95 -11.15
N GLY A 75 -27.81 15.81 -10.60
CA GLY A 75 -26.55 15.19 -11.00
C GLY A 75 -26.68 13.73 -11.41
N GLU A 76 -26.38 13.41 -12.67
CA GLU A 76 -26.23 12.03 -13.16
C GLU A 76 -25.10 11.26 -12.43
N ASN A 77 -24.18 11.96 -11.75
CA ASN A 77 -23.04 11.41 -11.04
C ASN A 77 -23.23 11.35 -9.51
N GLU A 78 -24.46 11.24 -9.02
CA GLU A 78 -24.75 11.14 -7.59
C GLU A 78 -24.14 9.86 -6.97
N VAL A 79 -23.47 10.01 -5.83
CA VAL A 79 -22.92 8.88 -5.08
C VAL A 79 -24.06 8.16 -4.35
N ASN A 80 -24.34 6.92 -4.75
CA ASN A 80 -25.34 6.11 -4.06
C ASN A 80 -24.90 5.75 -2.61
N ASN A 81 -25.85 5.31 -1.78
CA ASN A 81 -25.59 5.04 -0.36
C ASN A 81 -24.55 3.94 -0.12
N GLU A 82 -24.50 2.91 -0.97
CA GLU A 82 -23.55 1.80 -0.83
C GLU A 82 -22.12 2.25 -1.10
N LEU A 83 -21.90 2.98 -2.21
CA LEU A 83 -20.61 3.60 -2.52
C LEU A 83 -20.21 4.61 -1.44
N ALA A 84 -21.15 5.41 -0.95
CA ALA A 84 -20.88 6.39 0.10
C ALA A 84 -20.43 5.73 1.42
N ASN A 85 -21.00 4.58 1.78
CA ASN A 85 -20.57 3.81 2.95
C ASN A 85 -19.14 3.30 2.80
N ARG A 86 -18.80 2.75 1.62
CA ARG A 86 -17.42 2.30 1.32
C ARG A 86 -16.42 3.45 1.36
N MET A 87 -16.77 4.59 0.78
CA MET A 87 -15.94 5.80 0.83
C MET A 87 -15.74 6.32 2.26
N SER A 88 -16.77 6.26 3.10
CA SER A 88 -16.65 6.68 4.51
C SER A 88 -15.70 5.78 5.29
N LEU A 89 -15.75 4.45 5.10
CA LEU A 89 -14.80 3.54 5.73
C LEU A 89 -13.38 3.79 5.20
N PHE A 90 -13.23 4.01 3.89
CA PHE A 90 -11.95 4.35 3.29
C PHE A 90 -11.36 5.62 3.93
N TYR A 91 -12.08 6.75 3.94
CA TYR A 91 -11.51 8.00 4.47
C TYR A 91 -11.40 8.05 6.00
N ALA A 92 -12.07 7.16 6.74
CA ALA A 92 -11.93 7.04 8.18
C ALA A 92 -10.55 6.47 8.59
N GLU A 93 -9.94 5.64 7.74
CA GLU A 93 -8.60 5.08 7.97
C GLU A 93 -7.53 6.17 7.95
N ALA A 94 -6.53 6.11 8.84
CA ALA A 94 -5.41 7.06 8.84
C ALA A 94 -4.63 7.00 7.52
N THR A 95 -4.36 5.79 7.04
CA THR A 95 -3.59 5.47 5.83
C THR A 95 -4.45 4.64 4.87
N PRO A 96 -5.43 5.27 4.18
CA PRO A 96 -6.46 4.54 3.44
C PRO A 96 -5.93 3.75 2.23
N MET A 97 -4.94 4.28 1.51
CA MET A 97 -4.34 3.56 0.39
C MET A 97 -3.48 2.40 0.88
N LEU A 98 -2.71 2.60 1.96
CA LEU A 98 -1.90 1.54 2.55
C LEU A 98 -2.75 0.43 3.15
N LYS A 99 -3.86 0.76 3.79
CA LYS A 99 -4.84 -0.23 4.27
C LYS A 99 -5.37 -1.07 3.12
N THR A 100 -5.74 -0.44 2.00
CA THR A 100 -6.20 -1.12 0.80
C THR A 100 -5.13 -2.06 0.23
N LEU A 101 -3.87 -1.64 0.24
CA LEU A 101 -2.74 -2.43 -0.25
C LEU A 101 -2.44 -3.62 0.69
N SER A 102 -2.53 -3.41 2.00
CA SER A 102 -2.41 -4.44 3.03
C SER A 102 -3.47 -5.52 2.86
N ASP A 103 -4.75 -5.14 2.76
CA ASP A 103 -5.84 -6.08 2.54
C ASP A 103 -5.69 -6.87 1.23
N ALA A 104 -5.25 -6.21 0.16
CA ALA A 104 -5.00 -6.85 -1.12
C ALA A 104 -3.83 -7.85 -1.07
N THR A 105 -2.78 -7.57 -0.28
CA THR A 105 -1.64 -8.47 -0.10
C THR A 105 -2.05 -9.69 0.74
N THR A 106 -2.79 -9.48 1.83
CA THR A 106 -3.36 -10.56 2.64
C THR A 106 -4.30 -11.44 1.81
N LYS A 107 -5.14 -10.82 0.99
CA LYS A 107 -6.02 -11.53 0.06
C LYS A 107 -5.23 -12.36 -0.94
N PHE A 108 -4.17 -11.81 -1.56
CA PHE A 108 -3.30 -12.55 -2.47
C PHE A 108 -2.75 -13.82 -1.82
N VAL A 109 -2.21 -13.74 -0.61
CA VAL A 109 -1.69 -14.91 0.11
C VAL A 109 -2.80 -15.92 0.40
N SER A 110 -3.98 -15.46 0.83
CA SER A 110 -5.11 -16.35 1.13
C SER A 110 -5.67 -17.08 -0.10
N GLU A 111 -5.63 -16.45 -1.28
CA GLU A 111 -6.13 -17.02 -2.54
C GLU A 111 -5.13 -17.99 -3.19
N ASN A 112 -3.83 -17.87 -2.89
CA ASN A 112 -2.77 -18.68 -3.48
C ASN A 112 -2.23 -19.73 -2.49
N LYS A 113 -3.09 -20.64 -2.03
CA LYS A 113 -2.73 -21.65 -1.00
C LYS A 113 -1.59 -22.60 -1.38
N ASN A 114 -1.31 -22.76 -2.67
CA ASN A 114 -0.20 -23.59 -3.16
C ASN A 114 1.13 -22.84 -3.18
N LEU A 115 1.10 -21.51 -2.98
CA LEU A 115 2.29 -20.68 -2.88
C LEU A 115 2.69 -20.59 -1.40
N PRO A 116 3.94 -20.93 -1.04
CA PRO A 116 4.40 -20.75 0.32
C PRO A 116 4.37 -19.27 0.73
N ILE A 117 3.89 -18.98 1.94
CA ILE A 117 3.73 -17.61 2.44
C ILE A 117 5.08 -16.88 2.51
N GLU A 118 6.14 -17.62 2.79
CA GLU A 118 7.52 -17.15 2.83
C GLU A 118 7.94 -16.51 1.51
N ASN A 119 7.43 -16.96 0.36
CA ASN A 119 7.76 -16.34 -0.92
C ASN A 119 7.31 -14.87 -0.96
N THR A 120 6.17 -14.57 -0.34
CA THR A 120 5.64 -13.20 -0.28
C THR A 120 6.33 -12.41 0.84
N THR A 121 6.38 -12.95 2.06
CA THR A 121 6.95 -12.23 3.20
C THR A 121 8.45 -12.01 3.03
N ASP A 122 9.19 -12.97 2.48
CA ASP A 122 10.62 -12.83 2.26
C ASP A 122 10.91 -11.82 1.14
N CYS A 123 10.06 -11.74 0.10
CA CYS A 123 10.12 -10.68 -0.90
C CYS A 123 9.98 -9.30 -0.28
N LEU A 124 8.97 -9.09 0.59
CA LEU A 124 8.77 -7.83 1.30
C LEU A 124 9.96 -7.49 2.20
N SER A 125 10.45 -8.46 2.98
CA SER A 125 11.61 -8.25 3.86
C SER A 125 12.89 -7.94 3.08
N THR A 126 13.10 -8.58 1.92
CA THR A 126 14.26 -8.34 1.07
C THR A 126 14.23 -6.91 0.52
N MET A 127 13.07 -6.43 0.07
CA MET A 127 12.91 -5.03 -0.35
C MET A 127 13.17 -4.06 0.81
N ALA A 128 12.73 -4.39 2.03
CA ALA A 128 12.99 -3.58 3.22
C ALA A 128 14.49 -3.48 3.50
N SER A 129 15.20 -4.62 3.49
CA SER A 129 16.66 -4.67 3.68
C SER A 129 17.41 -3.90 2.60
N VAL A 130 16.99 -4.00 1.32
CA VAL A 130 17.60 -3.23 0.22
C VAL A 130 17.46 -1.74 0.47
N CYS A 131 16.27 -1.24 0.81
CA CYS A 131 16.07 0.17 1.14
C CYS A 131 16.88 0.60 2.37
N ARG A 132 16.94 -0.22 3.42
CA ARG A 132 17.73 0.06 4.63
C ARG A 132 19.21 0.19 4.32
N VAL A 133 19.81 -0.82 3.67
CA VAL A 133 21.23 -0.83 3.29
C VAL A 133 21.56 0.38 2.43
N MET A 134 20.71 0.70 1.46
CA MET A 134 20.85 1.90 0.63
C MET A 134 20.88 3.22 1.43
N LEU A 135 20.07 3.31 2.50
CA LEU A 135 19.94 4.52 3.32
C LEU A 135 21.00 4.64 4.41
N GLU A 136 21.48 3.52 4.96
CA GLU A 136 22.39 3.48 6.11
C GLU A 136 23.86 3.38 5.72
N THR A 137 24.19 2.75 4.59
CA THR A 137 25.58 2.63 4.11
C THR A 137 26.04 3.96 3.50
N PRO A 138 27.01 4.69 4.09
CA PRO A 138 27.43 6.00 3.58
C PRO A 138 27.91 5.97 2.12
N GLU A 139 28.54 4.87 1.70
CA GLU A 139 29.05 4.65 0.34
C GLU A 139 27.93 4.52 -0.69
N TYR A 140 26.74 4.03 -0.29
CA TYR A 140 25.56 3.97 -1.16
C TYR A 140 24.77 5.27 -1.08
N ARG A 141 24.58 5.81 0.13
CA ARG A 141 23.87 7.06 0.35
C ARG A 141 24.51 8.24 -0.40
N SER A 142 25.85 8.30 -0.41
CA SER A 142 26.59 9.33 -1.15
C SER A 142 26.45 9.25 -2.68
N ARG A 143 25.98 8.11 -3.21
CA ARG A 143 25.68 7.96 -4.65
C ARG A 143 24.31 8.54 -5.01
N PHE A 144 23.46 8.84 -4.02
CA PHE A 144 22.19 9.52 -4.29
C PHE A 144 22.45 10.99 -4.57
N THR A 145 22.15 11.40 -5.80
CA THR A 145 22.26 12.79 -6.25
C THR A 145 21.00 13.60 -5.96
N ASN A 146 19.90 12.96 -5.54
CA ASN A 146 18.59 13.57 -5.35
C ASN A 146 17.98 13.16 -4.00
N GLU A 147 17.52 14.13 -3.22
CA GLU A 147 16.78 13.90 -1.96
C GLU A 147 15.46 13.13 -2.17
N GLU A 148 14.87 13.22 -3.37
CA GLU A 148 13.69 12.44 -3.73
C GLU A 148 13.99 10.94 -3.71
N THR A 149 15.21 10.50 -4.01
CA THR A 149 15.60 9.08 -3.95
C THR A 149 15.61 8.58 -2.50
N VAL A 150 16.11 9.39 -1.57
CA VAL A 150 16.05 9.08 -0.13
C VAL A 150 14.59 8.95 0.31
N SER A 151 13.77 9.93 -0.06
CA SER A 151 12.35 9.98 0.26
C SER A 151 11.54 8.86 -0.39
N PHE A 152 11.96 8.39 -1.57
CA PHE A 152 11.42 7.20 -2.24
C PHE A 152 11.73 5.95 -1.43
N CYS A 153 13.00 5.74 -1.08
CA CYS A 153 13.43 4.56 -0.32
C CYS A 153 12.78 4.49 1.05
N LEU A 154 12.64 5.61 1.76
CA LEU A 154 11.96 5.67 3.05
C LEU A 154 10.49 5.22 2.94
N ARG A 155 9.75 5.73 1.96
CA ARG A 155 8.33 5.35 1.75
C ARG A 155 8.18 3.90 1.34
N VAL A 156 9.03 3.42 0.44
CA VAL A 156 9.02 2.02 0.02
C VAL A 156 9.30 1.10 1.21
N MET A 157 10.33 1.41 2.00
CA MET A 157 10.70 0.66 3.20
C MET A 157 9.56 0.59 4.20
N VAL A 158 8.97 1.73 4.58
CA VAL A 158 7.81 1.78 5.50
C VAL A 158 6.63 0.99 4.93
N GLY A 159 6.34 1.14 3.64
CA GLY A 159 5.27 0.43 2.98
C GLY A 159 5.44 -1.09 3.06
N VAL A 160 6.61 -1.63 2.69
CA VAL A 160 6.86 -3.08 2.76
C VAL A 160 6.91 -3.61 4.20
N ILE A 161 7.37 -2.82 5.17
CA ILE A 161 7.34 -3.21 6.59
C ILE A 161 5.89 -3.40 7.07
N ILE A 162 5.00 -2.45 6.75
CA ILE A 162 3.60 -2.52 7.16
C ILE A 162 2.89 -3.67 6.45
N LEU A 163 3.16 -3.89 5.16
CA LEU A 163 2.63 -5.06 4.44
C LEU A 163 3.13 -6.36 5.07
N TYR A 164 4.41 -6.46 5.41
CA TYR A 164 4.98 -7.63 6.06
C TYR A 164 4.31 -7.89 7.40
N ASP A 165 4.11 -6.87 8.23
CA ASP A 165 3.49 -6.99 9.56
C ASP A 165 2.07 -7.58 9.49
N HIS A 166 1.29 -7.20 8.48
CA HIS A 166 -0.07 -7.71 8.30
C HIS A 166 -0.13 -9.13 7.70
N VAL A 167 0.86 -9.49 6.89
CA VAL A 167 0.87 -10.77 6.15
C VAL A 167 1.59 -11.86 6.92
N HIS A 168 2.70 -11.51 7.59
CA HIS A 168 3.51 -12.47 8.32
C HIS A 168 2.79 -12.95 9.59
N PRO A 169 2.74 -14.26 9.90
CA PRO A 169 1.88 -14.80 10.98
C PRO A 169 2.17 -14.24 12.38
N VAL A 170 3.39 -13.78 12.63
CA VAL A 170 3.82 -13.23 13.93
C VAL A 170 4.14 -11.74 13.86
N GLY A 171 3.83 -11.08 12.74
CA GLY A 171 4.16 -9.67 12.51
C GLY A 171 5.64 -9.40 12.25
N ALA A 172 5.96 -8.12 12.08
CA ALA A 172 7.29 -7.60 11.76
C ALA A 172 8.21 -7.46 12.99
N PHE A 173 7.67 -7.55 14.21
CA PHE A 173 8.40 -7.25 15.46
C PHE A 173 8.73 -8.48 16.31
N ALA A 174 8.32 -9.67 15.89
CA ALA A 174 8.71 -10.91 16.55
C ALA A 174 10.21 -11.19 16.34
N LYS A 175 10.84 -11.92 17.27
CA LYS A 175 12.27 -12.31 17.16
C LYS A 175 12.61 -13.11 15.89
N THR A 176 11.61 -13.75 15.29
CA THR A 176 11.74 -14.54 14.06
C THR A 176 11.45 -13.72 12.79
N SER A 177 11.14 -12.44 12.92
CA SER A 177 10.97 -11.52 11.79
C SER A 177 12.28 -11.39 11.02
N LYS A 178 12.16 -11.20 9.70
CA LYS A 178 13.29 -10.91 8.81
C LYS A 178 13.48 -9.40 8.56
N ILE A 179 12.70 -8.57 9.23
CA ILE A 179 12.83 -7.12 9.22
C ILE A 179 13.68 -6.73 10.43
N ASP A 180 14.70 -5.92 10.16
CA ASP A 180 15.64 -5.32 11.13
C ASP A 180 15.19 -3.90 11.46
#